data_AF-A0A7J9RF73-F1
#
_entry.id   AF-A0A7J9RF73-F1
#
_cell.length_a   1.000
_cell.length_b   1.000
_cell.length_c   1.000
_cell.angle_alpha   90.00
_cell.angle_beta   90.00
_cell.angle_gamma   90.00
#
_symmetry.space_group_name_H-M   'P 1'
#
loop_
_entity.id
_entity.type
_entity.pdbx_description
1 polymer ?
#
loop_
_entity_poly.entity_id
_entity_poly.type
_entity_poly.pdbx_seq_one_letter_code
_entity_poly.pdbx_strand_id
1 'polypeptide(L)'
;MQAFRISGTAPFGSQRQEFKIDLVAESAEDAEHQCYSIMGSRHKVGRRQLSINSINEIDPRTSLEPRVLNAFRDQIEAAGGRIASAEEE
;
A
#
# COMPACT_ATOMS: atom_id res chain seq x y z
N MET A 1 1.58 13.40 -6.46
CA MET A 1 1.74 12.11 -5.77
C MET A 1 0.62 11.98 -4.75
N GLN A 2 0.00 10.81 -4.71
CA GLN A 2 -1.08 10.45 -3.80
C GLN A 2 -0.69 9.17 -3.04
N ALA A 3 -1.36 8.93 -1.92
CA ALA A 3 -1.21 7.68 -1.17
C ALA A 3 -2.26 6.67 -1.65
N PHE A 4 -1.82 5.47 -1.98
CA PHE A 4 -2.69 4.38 -2.42
C PHE A 4 -2.55 3.20 -1.47
N ARG A 5 -3.68 2.59 -1.11
CA ARG A 5 -3.74 1.30 -0.45
C ARG A 5 -4.13 0.24 -1.46
N ILE A 6 -3.27 -0.76 -1.60
CA ILE A 6 -3.49 -1.89 -2.49
C ILE A 6 -3.76 -3.11 -1.63
N SER A 7 -4.87 -3.78 -1.90
CA SER A 7 -5.19 -5.07 -1.31
C SER A 7 -5.23 -6.15 -2.38
N GLY A 8 -4.83 -7.34 -2.00
CA GLY A 8 -4.80 -8.47 -2.91
C GLY A 8 -4.48 -9.77 -2.19
N THR A 9 -4.32 -10.83 -2.97
CA THR A 9 -3.86 -12.13 -2.51
C THR A 9 -2.56 -12.50 -3.21
N ALA A 10 -1.64 -13.08 -2.46
CA ALA A 10 -0.38 -13.59 -2.99
C ALA A 10 -0.01 -14.93 -2.33
N PRO A 11 0.68 -15.82 -3.03
CA PRO A 11 1.20 -17.04 -2.44
C PRO A 11 2.42 -16.74 -1.58
N PHE A 12 2.29 -16.91 -0.27
CA PHE A 12 3.40 -16.86 0.67
C PHE A 12 3.70 -18.30 1.12
N GLY A 13 4.65 -18.94 0.43
CA GLY A 13 4.97 -20.34 0.64
C GLY A 13 3.88 -21.27 0.09
N SER A 14 3.29 -22.11 0.94
CA SER A 14 2.29 -23.11 0.54
C SER A 14 0.85 -22.58 0.50
N GLN A 15 0.59 -21.40 1.06
CA GLN A 15 -0.76 -20.84 1.18
C GLN A 15 -0.87 -19.50 0.45
N ARG A 16 -2.07 -19.20 -0.05
CA ARG A 16 -2.43 -17.85 -0.52
C ARG A 16 -2.93 -17.06 0.68
N GLN A 17 -2.34 -15.89 0.92
CA GLN A 17 -2.75 -15.00 1.99
C GLN A 17 -3.10 -13.64 1.41
N GLU A 18 -3.98 -12.94 2.09
CA GLU A 18 -4.30 -11.55 1.78
C GLU A 18 -3.15 -10.65 2.21
N PHE A 19 -2.88 -9.62 1.42
CA PHE A 19 -1.94 -8.57 1.76
C PHE A 19 -2.61 -7.21 1.60
N LYS A 20 -2.16 -6.25 2.42
CA LYS A 20 -2.46 -4.84 2.29
C LYS A 20 -1.13 -4.10 2.28
N ILE A 21 -0.91 -3.22 1.31
CA ILE A 21 0.29 -2.39 1.22
C ILE A 21 -0.09 -0.96 0.87
N ASP A 22 0.51 -0.01 1.57
CA ASP A 22 0.32 1.41 1.30
C ASP A 22 1.53 1.95 0.55
N LEU A 23 1.31 2.67 -0.54
CA LEU A 23 2.34 3.15 -1.46
C LEU A 23 2.09 4.60 -1.83
N VAL A 24 3.17 5.30 -2.18
CA VAL A 24 3.10 6.63 -2.78
C VAL A 24 3.26 6.46 -4.29
N ALA A 25 2.32 6.99 -5.07
CA ALA A 25 2.37 6.91 -6.53
C ALA A 25 1.77 8.16 -7.18
N GLU A 26 1.99 8.32 -8.48
CA GLU A 26 1.38 9.41 -9.26
C GLU A 26 -0.02 9.07 -9.76
N SER A 27 -0.30 7.78 -9.99
CA SER A 27 -1.58 7.27 -10.45
C SER A 27 -1.82 5.84 -9.94
N ALA A 28 -3.04 5.34 -10.09
CA ALA A 28 -3.38 3.96 -9.73
C ALA A 28 -2.56 2.92 -10.51
N GLU A 29 -2.26 3.19 -11.78
CA GLU A 29 -1.48 2.28 -12.62
C GLU A 29 0.00 2.27 -12.21
N ASP A 30 0.57 3.43 -11.85
CA ASP A 30 1.91 3.50 -11.26
C ASP A 30 1.96 2.76 -9.91
N ALA A 31 0.92 2.90 -9.07
CA ALA A 31 0.81 2.17 -7.82
C ALA A 31 0.79 0.63 -8.03
N GLU A 32 0.06 0.16 -9.05
CA GLU A 32 0.05 -1.25 -9.45
C GLU A 32 1.44 -1.74 -9.88
N HIS A 33 2.12 -0.98 -10.75
CA HIS A 33 3.48 -1.30 -11.20
C HIS A 33 4.49 -1.37 -10.04
N GLN A 34 4.39 -0.44 -9.09
CA GLN A 34 5.19 -0.45 -7.86
C GLN A 34 4.87 -1.68 -7.00
N CYS A 35 3.59 -2.04 -6.85
CA CYS A 35 3.16 -3.22 -6.11
C CYS A 35 3.79 -4.49 -6.67
N TYR A 36 3.73 -4.70 -7.99
CA TYR A 36 4.39 -5.84 -8.62
C TYR A 36 5.90 -5.86 -8.39
N SER A 37 6.54 -4.69 -8.43
CA SER A 37 7.99 -4.57 -8.25
C SER A 37 8.41 -4.91 -6.81
N ILE A 38 7.66 -4.46 -5.81
CA ILE A 38 7.90 -4.77 -4.39
C ILE A 38 7.65 -6.25 -4.12
N MET A 39 6.54 -6.79 -4.61
CA MET A 39 6.18 -8.19 -4.41
C MET A 39 7.17 -9.15 -5.09
N GLY A 40 7.66 -8.80 -6.27
CA GLY A 40 8.68 -9.58 -6.97
C GLY A 40 10.06 -9.52 -6.29
N SER A 41 10.49 -8.33 -5.86
CA SER A 41 11.84 -8.15 -5.29
C SER A 41 11.95 -8.69 -3.85
N ARG A 42 11.01 -8.32 -2.98
CA ARG A 42 11.02 -8.62 -1.55
C ARG A 42 10.40 -9.97 -1.22
N HIS A 43 9.32 -10.34 -1.89
CA HIS A 43 8.54 -11.54 -1.57
C HIS A 43 8.68 -12.66 -2.61
N LYS A 44 9.46 -12.44 -3.68
CA LYS A 44 9.69 -13.40 -4.78
C LYS A 44 8.40 -13.91 -5.43
N VAL A 45 7.36 -13.08 -5.45
CA VAL A 45 6.07 -13.40 -6.08
C VAL A 45 6.09 -12.96 -7.54
N GLY A 46 5.80 -13.87 -8.46
CA GLY A 46 5.64 -13.53 -9.88
C GLY A 46 4.35 -12.75 -10.13
N ARG A 47 4.35 -11.83 -11.11
CA ARG A 47 3.17 -11.00 -11.44
C ARG A 47 1.90 -11.83 -11.67
N ARG A 48 2.03 -12.97 -12.35
CA ARG A 48 0.92 -13.89 -12.65
C ARG A 48 0.35 -14.63 -11.44
N GLN A 49 1.11 -14.68 -10.35
CA GLN A 49 0.72 -15.37 -9.11
C GLN A 49 0.02 -14.44 -8.12
N LEU A 50 0.18 -13.13 -8.31
CA LEU A 50 -0.41 -12.09 -7.50
C LEU A 50 -1.79 -11.72 -8.06
N SER A 51 -2.78 -11.59 -7.20
CA SER A 51 -4.12 -11.13 -7.58
C SER A 51 -4.44 -9.86 -6.80
N ILE A 52 -4.51 -8.72 -7.50
CA ILE A 52 -4.90 -7.45 -6.91
C ILE A 52 -6.43 -7.41 -6.86
N ASN A 53 -6.97 -7.14 -5.68
CA ASN A 53 -8.41 -7.05 -5.44
C ASN A 53 -8.90 -5.60 -5.54
N SER A 54 -8.14 -4.65 -4.98
CA SER A 54 -8.49 -3.23 -5.05
C SER A 54 -7.27 -2.32 -4.96
N ILE A 55 -7.38 -1.15 -5.59
CA ILE A 55 -6.41 -0.06 -5.53
C ILE A 55 -7.22 1.19 -5.19
N ASN A 56 -7.09 1.67 -3.96
CA ASN A 56 -7.86 2.83 -3.47
C ASN A 56 -6.91 3.95 -3.06
N GLU A 57 -7.24 5.17 -3.46
CA GLU A 57 -6.59 6.37 -2.90
C GLU A 57 -7.00 6.50 -1.42
N ILE A 58 -6.04 6.76 -0.55
CA ILE A 58 -6.25 6.91 0.89
C ILE A 58 -5.70 8.26 1.38
N ASP A 59 -6.23 8.72 2.51
CA ASP A 59 -5.61 9.82 3.25
C ASP A 59 -4.28 9.33 3.85
N PRO A 60 -3.13 9.97 3.53
CA PRO A 60 -1.82 9.58 4.07
C PRO A 60 -1.75 9.56 5.61
N ARG A 61 -2.63 10.30 6.29
CA ARG A 61 -2.72 10.32 7.76
C ARG A 61 -3.18 9.00 8.36
N THR A 62 -3.88 8.17 7.58
CA THR A 62 -4.42 6.86 8.00
C THR A 62 -3.45 5.70 7.72
N SER A 63 -2.31 5.98 7.08
CA SER A 63 -1.36 4.94 6.70
C SER A 63 -0.46 4.54 7.89
N LEU A 64 -0.05 3.26 7.89
CA LEU A 64 0.97 2.73 8.78
C LEU A 64 2.37 2.69 8.14
N GLU A 65 2.46 2.87 6.82
CA GLU A 65 3.70 2.68 6.09
C GLU A 65 4.66 3.87 6.27
N PRO A 66 5.91 3.66 6.75
CA PRO A 66 6.86 4.74 6.97
C PRO A 66 7.18 5.56 5.71
N ARG A 67 7.17 4.92 4.53
CA ARG A 67 7.44 5.61 3.26
C ARG A 67 6.34 6.63 2.93
N VAL A 68 5.07 6.29 3.19
CA VAL A 68 3.93 7.18 2.98
C VAL A 68 3.98 8.33 3.99
N LEU A 69 4.18 8.02 5.27
CA LEU A 69 4.27 9.04 6.32
C LEU A 69 5.41 10.04 6.07
N ASN A 70 6.56 9.56 5.60
CA ASN A 70 7.69 10.43 5.30
C ASN A 70 7.43 11.32 4.06
N ALA A 71 6.82 10.77 3.01
CA ALA A 71 6.51 11.54 1.80
C ALA A 71 5.49 12.66 2.02
N PHE A 72 4.54 12.44 2.94
CA PHE A 72 3.45 13.37 3.23
C PHE A 72 3.60 14.09 4.57
N ARG A 73 4.81 14.11 5.16
CA ARG A 73 5.05 14.63 6.51
C ARG A 73 4.49 16.04 6.71
N ASP A 74 4.85 16.97 5.83
CA ASP A 74 4.41 18.38 5.94
C ASP A 74 2.88 18.51 5.80
N GLN A 75 2.27 17.69 4.95
CA GLN A 75 0.82 17.66 4.76
C GLN A 75 0.10 17.10 5.99
N ILE A 76 0.64 16.04 6.59
CA ILE A 76 0.11 15.45 7.83
C ILE A 76 0.21 16.46 8.98
N GLU A 77 1.34 17.15 9.11
CA GLU A 77 1.53 18.19 10.13
C GLU A 77 0.56 19.36 9.92
N ALA A 78 0.42 19.86 8.69
CA ALA A 78 -0.51 20.95 8.36
C ALA A 78 -1.99 20.58 8.58
N ALA A 79 -2.36 19.32 8.36
CA ALA A 79 -3.73 18.84 8.51
C ALA A 79 -4.10 18.51 9.98
N GLY A 80 -3.15 18.60 10.93
CA GLY A 80 -3.40 18.40 12.35
C GLY A 80 -2.98 17.03 12.89
N GLY A 81 -2.00 16.37 12.28
CA GLY A 81 -1.36 15.15 12.81
C GLY A 81 -1.95 13.83 12.31
N ARG A 82 -1.38 12.70 12.75
CA ARG A 82 -1.79 11.36 12.30
C ARG A 82 -3.19 10.98 12.81
N ILE A 83 -3.99 10.32 11.97
CA ILE A 83 -5.28 9.75 12.36
C ILE A 83 -5.06 8.25 12.52
N ALA A 84 -5.33 7.70 13.70
CA ALA A 84 -5.34 6.26 13.88
C ALA A 84 -6.50 5.67 13.05
N SER A 85 -6.20 4.74 12.14
CA SER A 85 -7.23 3.96 11.46
C SER A 85 -7.95 3.10 12.50
N ALA A 86 -9.21 3.42 12.78
CA ALA A 86 -10.09 2.61 13.62
C ALA A 86 -10.52 1.36 12.83
N GLU A 87 -9.75 0.27 12.96
CA GLU A 87 -10.24 -1.09 12.79
C GLU A 87 -9.67 -1.89 13.98
N GLU A 88 -10.40 -1.82 15.10
CA GLU A 88 -10.37 -2.83 16.16
C GLU A 88 -11.16 -4.06 15.69
N GLU A 89 -10.65 -5.23 16.10
CA GLU A 89 -11.26 -6.58 16.14
C GLU A 89 -11.27 -7.46 14.87
#